data_AF-A0A6P0WET7-F1
#
_entry.id   AF-A0A6P0WET7-F1
#
_cell.length_a   1.000
_cell.length_b   1.000
_cell.length_c   1.000
_cell.angle_alpha   90.00
_cell.angle_beta   90.00
_cell.angle_gamma   90.00
#
_symmetry.space_group_name_H-M   'P 1'
#
loop_
_entity.id
_entity.type
_entity.pdbx_description
1 polymer ?
#
loop_
_entity_poly.entity_id
_entity_poly.type
_entity_poly.pdbx_seq_one_letter_code
_entity_poly.pdbx_strand_id
1 'polypeptide(L)'
;MDSQEEHLPSHESINQLDKMEIYLQVFHHFLPQAMDFPNLAVPYTLFLRSLREKLHPVGVRDIQAVNLPSGLTFHVDVGDRLGCDFYYGHYQEYFDAQLFLGLLDANSIVLDVGANFGYYAVSSATKLTSRGCVHAFEPNPDAYQLLQQNVEVNHLQQLVSCHDLCVGAEDGETDFYITQESAFSGMDDTKRSVLREKITIPVRSLDSILPELGLSQIDAIKIDVEGYEFAVLNGAIETIQRSPNLVIMMEVSAKNLNEHRREALMSSLVNLYNQNLRGWIVDSNPRVLKSIPTPEAALTLGSATSANLFLMVSGSEREHQLSKIYHNLQTKEDSNQLKEPDIFYLKSM
;
A
#
# COMPACT_ATOMS: atom_id res chain seq x y z
N MET A 1 -53.70 -10.44 -40.50
CA MET A 1 -52.73 -9.44 -40.01
C MET A 1 -52.82 -9.50 -38.50
N ASP A 2 -52.18 -10.51 -37.90
CA ASP A 2 -51.98 -10.56 -36.46
C ASP A 2 -50.61 -9.96 -36.20
N SER A 3 -50.60 -8.79 -35.58
CA SER A 3 -49.39 -8.13 -35.08
C SER A 3 -48.91 -8.90 -33.86
N GLN A 4 -47.77 -9.58 -33.99
CA GLN A 4 -47.00 -10.06 -32.85
C GLN A 4 -46.51 -8.85 -32.06
N GLU A 5 -47.08 -8.64 -30.86
CA GLU A 5 -46.43 -7.84 -29.83
C GLU A 5 -45.19 -8.62 -29.36
N GLU A 6 -44.01 -8.11 -29.73
CA GLU A 6 -42.74 -8.52 -29.13
C GLU A 6 -42.80 -8.22 -27.62
N HIS A 7 -42.95 -9.27 -26.81
CA HIS A 7 -42.67 -9.19 -25.39
C HIS A 7 -41.18 -8.87 -25.19
N LEU A 8 -40.88 -7.59 -24.92
CA LEU A 8 -39.62 -7.19 -24.32
C LEU A 8 -39.41 -8.00 -23.02
N PRO A 9 -38.21 -8.57 -22.80
CA PRO A 9 -37.94 -9.32 -21.59
C PRO A 9 -38.13 -8.40 -20.37
N SER A 10 -38.90 -8.88 -19.39
CA SER A 10 -39.14 -8.20 -18.13
C SER A 10 -37.81 -7.87 -17.47
N HIS A 11 -37.52 -6.59 -17.26
CA HIS A 11 -36.42 -6.14 -16.42
C HIS A 11 -36.55 -6.81 -15.05
N GLU A 12 -35.67 -7.78 -14.76
CA GLU A 12 -35.45 -8.23 -13.39
C GLU A 12 -35.16 -7.00 -12.54
N SER A 13 -35.97 -6.83 -11.49
CA SER A 13 -35.89 -5.67 -10.62
C SER A 13 -34.60 -5.72 -9.81
N ILE A 14 -33.55 -5.06 -10.30
CA ILE A 14 -32.35 -4.77 -9.53
C ILE A 14 -32.79 -4.14 -8.19
N ASN A 15 -32.42 -4.77 -7.06
CA ASN A 15 -32.77 -4.28 -5.73
C ASN A 15 -32.12 -2.90 -5.49
N GLN A 16 -32.69 -2.08 -4.60
CA GLN A 16 -32.16 -0.75 -4.28
C GLN A 16 -30.69 -0.78 -3.84
N LEU A 17 -30.25 -1.84 -3.15
CA LEU A 17 -28.86 -2.01 -2.75
C LEU A 17 -27.93 -2.20 -3.95
N ASP A 18 -28.30 -3.06 -4.90
CA ASP A 18 -27.52 -3.26 -6.13
C ASP A 18 -27.48 -1.99 -7.00
N LYS A 19 -28.57 -1.20 -7.02
CA LYS A 19 -28.56 0.13 -7.68
C LYS A 19 -27.60 1.10 -7.00
N MET A 20 -27.52 1.09 -5.67
CA MET A 20 -26.63 1.96 -4.91
C MET A 20 -25.16 1.59 -5.12
N GLU A 21 -24.86 0.29 -5.25
CA GLU A 21 -23.53 -0.23 -5.60
C GLU A 21 -23.10 0.25 -7.00
N ILE A 22 -23.99 0.15 -8.00
CA ILE A 22 -23.73 0.68 -9.36
C ILE A 22 -23.47 2.20 -9.31
N TYR A 23 -24.24 2.96 -8.55
CA TYR A 23 -23.99 4.41 -8.42
C TYR A 23 -22.64 4.70 -7.78
N LEU A 24 -22.25 3.96 -6.75
CA LEU A 24 -20.95 4.09 -6.11
C LEU A 24 -19.79 3.86 -7.08
N GLN A 25 -19.88 2.82 -7.92
CA GLN A 25 -18.89 2.56 -8.96
C GLN A 25 -18.78 3.74 -9.94
N VAL A 26 -19.92 4.27 -10.39
CA VAL A 26 -19.94 5.43 -11.28
C VAL A 26 -19.33 6.66 -10.61
N PHE A 27 -19.64 6.94 -9.35
CA PHE A 27 -19.05 8.08 -8.64
C PHE A 27 -17.55 7.88 -8.39
N HIS A 28 -17.10 6.68 -8.05
CA HIS A 28 -15.67 6.40 -7.93
C HIS A 28 -14.92 6.61 -9.24
N HIS A 29 -15.48 6.22 -10.38
CA HIS A 29 -14.90 6.48 -11.69
C HIS A 29 -14.64 7.97 -11.96
N PHE A 30 -15.45 8.87 -11.38
CA PHE A 30 -15.28 10.32 -11.51
C PHE A 30 -14.46 10.97 -10.40
N LEU A 31 -13.96 10.19 -9.43
CA LEU A 31 -13.16 10.70 -8.31
C LEU A 31 -11.92 11.44 -8.81
N PRO A 32 -11.08 10.92 -9.74
CA PRO A 32 -9.90 11.65 -10.22
C PRO A 32 -10.23 13.04 -10.76
N GLN A 33 -11.27 13.16 -11.60
CA GLN A 33 -11.70 14.45 -12.16
C GLN A 33 -12.27 15.36 -11.08
N ALA A 34 -12.93 14.82 -10.05
CA ALA A 34 -13.42 15.62 -8.92
C ALA A 34 -12.25 16.20 -8.09
N MET A 35 -11.12 15.48 -8.00
CA MET A 35 -9.92 15.93 -7.29
C MET A 35 -9.24 17.12 -7.97
N ASP A 36 -9.43 17.31 -9.27
CA ASP A 36 -8.92 18.47 -10.03
C ASP A 36 -9.60 19.81 -9.64
N PHE A 37 -10.73 19.74 -8.93
CA PHE A 37 -11.48 20.91 -8.47
C PHE A 37 -11.36 21.04 -6.94
N PRO A 38 -10.52 21.94 -6.40
CA PRO A 38 -10.26 22.04 -4.97
C PRO A 38 -11.51 22.21 -4.09
N ASN A 39 -12.51 22.95 -4.60
CA ASN A 39 -13.78 23.19 -3.90
C ASN A 39 -14.74 21.99 -3.93
N LEU A 40 -14.51 21.01 -4.82
CA LEU A 40 -15.32 19.81 -4.97
C LEU A 40 -14.65 18.58 -4.34
N ALA A 41 -13.32 18.48 -4.39
CA ALA A 41 -12.53 17.32 -3.96
C ALA A 41 -12.93 16.81 -2.57
N VAL A 42 -12.94 17.69 -1.56
CA VAL A 42 -13.29 17.32 -0.18
C VAL A 42 -14.76 16.93 -0.04
N PRO A 43 -15.75 17.75 -0.47
CA PRO A 43 -17.16 17.33 -0.46
C PRO A 43 -17.43 16.02 -1.20
N TYR A 44 -16.77 15.79 -2.33
CA TYR A 44 -16.94 14.59 -3.15
C TYR A 44 -16.45 13.33 -2.43
N THR A 45 -15.25 13.42 -1.84
CA THR A 45 -14.68 12.33 -1.04
C THR A 45 -15.55 12.01 0.17
N LEU A 46 -16.08 13.03 0.86
CA LEU A 46 -17.00 12.85 1.99
C LEU A 46 -18.33 12.23 1.56
N PHE A 47 -18.86 12.63 0.40
CA PHE A 47 -20.06 12.03 -0.18
C PHE A 47 -19.86 10.55 -0.50
N LEU A 48 -18.79 10.21 -1.22
CA LEU A 48 -18.42 8.82 -1.51
C LEU A 48 -18.30 8.00 -0.23
N ARG A 49 -17.57 8.52 0.76
CA ARG A 49 -17.40 7.86 2.06
C ARG A 49 -18.75 7.60 2.74
N SER A 50 -19.62 8.62 2.82
CA SER A 50 -20.94 8.47 3.44
C SER A 50 -21.82 7.44 2.73
N LEU A 51 -21.68 7.33 1.41
CA LEU A 51 -22.45 6.36 0.62
C LEU A 51 -21.89 4.94 0.79
N ARG A 52 -20.56 4.78 0.85
CA ARG A 52 -19.89 3.51 1.14
C ARG A 52 -20.24 2.98 2.53
N GLU A 53 -20.18 3.82 3.56
CA GLU A 53 -20.51 3.43 4.94
C GLU A 53 -21.96 2.91 5.10
N LYS A 54 -22.88 3.23 4.17
CA LYS A 54 -24.24 2.66 4.16
C LYS A 54 -24.31 1.25 3.60
N LEU A 55 -23.43 0.89 2.69
CA LEU A 55 -23.35 -0.46 2.11
C LEU A 55 -22.41 -1.36 2.90
N HIS A 56 -21.25 -0.83 3.28
CA HIS A 56 -20.19 -1.51 3.98
C HIS A 56 -19.82 -0.69 5.23
N PRO A 57 -20.53 -0.88 6.35
CA PRO A 57 -20.25 -0.16 7.59
C PRO A 57 -18.85 -0.45 8.10
N VAL A 58 -18.14 0.60 8.53
CA VAL A 58 -16.75 0.47 9.03
C VAL A 58 -16.67 -0.51 10.19
N GLY A 59 -15.70 -1.43 10.11
CA GLY A 59 -15.46 -2.46 11.12
C GLY A 59 -16.44 -3.64 11.08
N VAL A 60 -17.39 -3.66 10.15
CA VAL A 60 -18.21 -4.84 9.86
C VAL A 60 -17.55 -5.62 8.72
N ARG A 61 -16.88 -6.71 9.08
CA ARG A 61 -16.12 -7.53 8.15
C ARG A 61 -17.00 -8.06 7.02
N ASP A 62 -16.60 -7.75 5.78
CA ASP A 62 -17.27 -8.16 4.55
C ASP A 62 -16.18 -8.41 3.49
N ILE A 63 -15.88 -9.67 3.22
CA ILE A 63 -14.77 -10.02 2.32
C ILE A 63 -15.28 -10.14 0.89
N GLN A 64 -14.70 -9.32 0.00
CA GLN A 64 -15.01 -9.30 -1.43
C GLN A 64 -13.77 -9.64 -2.24
N ALA A 65 -13.97 -10.31 -3.38
CA ALA A 65 -12.90 -10.62 -4.32
C ALA A 65 -12.85 -9.56 -5.44
N VAL A 66 -11.65 -9.07 -5.72
CA VAL A 66 -11.35 -8.06 -6.74
C VAL A 66 -10.45 -8.69 -7.78
N ASN A 67 -10.94 -8.81 -9.01
CA ASN A 67 -10.17 -9.33 -10.14
C ASN A 67 -9.58 -8.17 -10.93
N LEU A 68 -8.26 -8.08 -10.96
CA LEU A 68 -7.54 -7.04 -11.70
C LEU A 68 -7.39 -7.43 -13.18
N PRO A 69 -7.30 -6.45 -14.09
CA PRO A 69 -6.99 -6.70 -15.50
C PRO A 69 -5.66 -7.44 -15.73
N SER A 70 -4.74 -7.41 -14.76
CA SER A 70 -3.49 -8.18 -14.77
C SER A 70 -3.69 -9.69 -14.61
N GLY A 71 -4.89 -10.14 -14.26
CA GLY A 71 -5.21 -11.52 -13.91
C GLY A 71 -4.98 -11.85 -12.43
N LEU A 72 -4.56 -10.87 -11.61
CA LEU A 72 -4.45 -11.05 -10.17
C LEU A 72 -5.82 -10.95 -9.50
N THR A 73 -6.01 -11.74 -8.45
CA THR A 73 -7.21 -11.67 -7.60
C THR A 73 -6.81 -11.24 -6.18
N PHE A 74 -7.55 -10.29 -5.60
CA PHE A 74 -7.38 -9.88 -4.21
C PHE A 74 -8.71 -10.01 -3.45
N HIS A 75 -8.70 -10.78 -2.37
CA HIS A 75 -9.68 -10.68 -1.31
C HIS A 75 -9.35 -9.46 -0.44
N VAL A 76 -10.35 -8.61 -0.26
CA VAL A 76 -10.27 -7.40 0.56
C VAL A 76 -11.46 -7.34 1.50
N ASP A 77 -11.28 -6.77 2.69
CA ASP A 77 -12.39 -6.45 3.58
C ASP A 77 -12.96 -5.08 3.18
N VAL A 78 -14.19 -5.04 2.66
CA VAL A 78 -14.84 -3.77 2.28
C VAL A 78 -15.43 -3.03 3.48
N GLY A 79 -15.46 -3.66 4.67
CA GLY A 79 -15.65 -2.98 5.94
C GLY A 79 -14.39 -2.24 6.44
N ASP A 80 -13.24 -2.53 5.85
CA ASP A 80 -12.01 -1.75 5.99
C ASP A 80 -11.94 -0.67 4.92
N ARG A 81 -11.43 0.51 5.28
CA ARG A 81 -11.37 1.65 4.36
C ARG A 81 -10.52 1.37 3.12
N LEU A 82 -9.31 0.82 3.31
CA LEU A 82 -8.39 0.56 2.22
C LEU A 82 -8.93 -0.54 1.31
N GLY A 83 -9.49 -1.59 1.89
CA GLY A 83 -10.16 -2.65 1.13
C GLY A 83 -11.38 -2.15 0.36
N CYS A 84 -12.17 -1.24 0.95
CA CYS A 84 -13.31 -0.61 0.28
C CYS A 84 -12.88 0.31 -0.88
N ASP A 85 -11.86 1.15 -0.69
CA ASP A 85 -11.28 1.97 -1.76
C ASP A 85 -10.82 1.07 -2.92
N PHE A 86 -10.05 0.02 -2.60
CA PHE A 86 -9.54 -0.93 -3.58
C PHE A 86 -10.66 -1.66 -4.35
N TYR A 87 -11.70 -2.12 -3.65
CA TYR A 87 -12.85 -2.80 -4.26
C TYR A 87 -13.56 -1.95 -5.33
N TYR A 88 -13.68 -0.64 -5.11
CA TYR A 88 -14.31 0.27 -6.04
C TYR A 88 -13.36 0.84 -7.10
N GLY A 89 -12.18 0.26 -7.28
CA GLY A 89 -11.24 0.67 -8.32
C GLY A 89 -10.42 1.90 -7.98
N HIS A 90 -10.40 2.33 -6.71
CA HIS A 90 -9.55 3.43 -6.28
C HIS A 90 -8.36 2.92 -5.46
N TYR A 91 -7.15 3.18 -5.94
CA TYR A 91 -5.94 2.91 -5.16
C TYR A 91 -4.99 4.10 -5.27
N GLN A 92 -5.06 4.97 -4.26
CA GLN A 92 -4.37 6.26 -4.24
C GLN A 92 -2.85 6.15 -4.48
N GLU A 93 -2.24 5.04 -4.06
CA GLU A 93 -0.80 4.79 -4.16
C GLU A 93 -0.41 4.07 -5.45
N TYR A 94 -1.33 3.90 -6.42
CA TYR A 94 -1.06 3.08 -7.60
C TYR A 94 0.18 3.54 -8.37
N PHE A 95 0.39 4.86 -8.52
CA PHE A 95 1.57 5.39 -9.20
C PHE A 95 2.88 5.04 -8.46
N ASP A 96 2.93 5.27 -7.15
CA ASP A 96 4.07 4.94 -6.30
C ASP A 96 4.33 3.43 -6.27
N ALA A 97 3.27 2.61 -6.24
CA ALA A 97 3.38 1.17 -6.37
C ALA A 97 3.98 0.76 -7.73
N GLN A 98 3.53 1.34 -8.84
CA GLN A 98 4.12 1.05 -10.15
C GLN A 98 5.58 1.50 -10.26
N LEU A 99 5.96 2.59 -9.58
CA LEU A 99 7.38 2.99 -9.46
C LEU A 99 8.19 1.94 -8.70
N PHE A 100 7.73 1.56 -7.51
CA PHE A 100 8.38 0.55 -6.68
C PHE A 100 8.54 -0.77 -7.43
N LEU A 101 7.46 -1.28 -8.03
CA LEU A 101 7.44 -2.51 -8.80
C LEU A 101 8.33 -2.44 -10.05
N GLY A 102 8.51 -1.24 -10.63
CA GLY A 102 9.39 -1.03 -11.77
C GLY A 102 10.88 -1.10 -11.41
N LEU A 103 11.23 -0.87 -10.14
CA LEU A 103 12.59 -1.00 -9.63
C LEU A 103 12.98 -2.45 -9.34
N LEU A 104 12.02 -3.37 -9.32
CA LEU A 104 12.28 -4.79 -9.10
C LEU A 104 12.75 -5.49 -10.37
N ASP A 105 13.61 -6.47 -10.21
CA ASP A 105 14.03 -7.40 -11.25
C ASP A 105 13.64 -8.84 -10.91
N ALA A 106 13.88 -9.75 -11.85
CA ALA A 106 13.51 -11.17 -11.78
C ALA A 106 14.09 -11.95 -10.58
N ASN A 107 15.10 -11.44 -9.90
CA ASN A 107 15.74 -12.12 -8.77
C ASN A 107 15.74 -11.27 -7.49
N SER A 108 14.99 -10.17 -7.47
CA SER A 108 14.96 -9.29 -6.31
C SER A 108 14.47 -10.01 -5.06
N ILE A 109 15.13 -9.74 -3.95
CA ILE A 109 14.69 -10.12 -2.60
C ILE A 109 13.99 -8.90 -1.99
N VAL A 110 12.70 -9.04 -1.73
CA VAL A 110 11.82 -7.93 -1.32
C VAL A 110 11.31 -8.16 0.09
N LEU A 111 11.37 -7.12 0.92
CA LEU A 111 10.69 -7.08 2.22
C LEU A 111 9.47 -6.16 2.14
N ASP A 112 8.32 -6.65 2.54
CA ASP A 112 7.07 -5.88 2.64
C ASP A 112 6.68 -5.77 4.12
N VAL A 113 7.03 -4.66 4.76
CA VAL A 113 6.84 -4.44 6.20
C VAL A 113 5.58 -3.60 6.43
N GLY A 114 4.57 -4.20 7.06
CA GLY A 114 3.21 -3.67 7.10
C GLY A 114 2.47 -4.02 5.80
N ALA A 115 2.40 -5.32 5.50
CA ALA A 115 1.92 -5.82 4.22
C ALA A 115 0.39 -5.71 4.03
N ASN A 116 -0.37 -5.52 5.12
CA ASN A 116 -1.84 -5.51 5.15
C ASN A 116 -2.42 -6.73 4.40
N PHE A 117 -3.38 -6.56 3.50
CA PHE A 117 -3.93 -7.64 2.67
C PHE A 117 -2.99 -8.11 1.55
N GLY A 118 -1.79 -7.56 1.44
CA GLY A 118 -0.72 -8.08 0.59
C GLY A 118 -0.64 -7.52 -0.82
N TYR A 119 -1.15 -6.31 -1.07
CA TYR A 119 -1.05 -5.68 -2.40
C TYR A 119 0.39 -5.59 -2.90
N TYR A 120 1.30 -5.06 -2.09
CA TYR A 120 2.72 -4.94 -2.45
C TYR A 120 3.39 -6.30 -2.55
N ALA A 121 3.16 -7.21 -1.60
CA ALA A 121 3.71 -8.56 -1.63
C ALA A 121 3.35 -9.35 -2.90
N VAL A 122 2.05 -9.46 -3.21
CA VAL A 122 1.54 -10.17 -4.39
C VAL A 122 2.00 -9.50 -5.68
N SER A 123 1.91 -8.17 -5.76
CA SER A 123 2.33 -7.43 -6.95
C SER A 123 3.83 -7.55 -7.20
N SER A 124 4.65 -7.52 -6.14
CA SER A 124 6.10 -7.68 -6.24
C SER A 124 6.46 -9.06 -6.77
N ALA A 125 5.82 -10.12 -6.27
CA ALA A 125 6.05 -11.48 -6.71
C ALA A 125 5.80 -11.69 -8.22
N THR A 126 4.92 -10.91 -8.86
CA THR A 126 4.71 -10.97 -10.32
C THR A 126 5.93 -10.54 -11.14
N LYS A 127 6.88 -9.84 -10.51
CA LYS A 127 8.14 -9.42 -11.15
C LYS A 127 9.23 -10.47 -11.02
N LEU A 128 9.05 -11.46 -10.15
CA LEU A 128 10.11 -12.37 -9.73
C LEU A 128 10.05 -13.70 -10.50
N THR A 129 11.19 -14.37 -10.50
CA THR A 129 11.34 -15.78 -10.90
C THR A 129 11.68 -16.61 -9.66
N SER A 130 11.91 -17.90 -9.82
CA SER A 130 12.27 -18.82 -8.72
C SER A 130 13.58 -18.50 -7.99
N ARG A 131 14.27 -17.42 -8.37
CA ARG A 131 15.49 -16.92 -7.71
C ARG A 131 15.25 -15.65 -6.88
N GLY A 132 14.09 -15.03 -7.01
CA GLY A 132 13.66 -13.92 -6.14
C GLY A 132 12.70 -14.44 -5.09
N CYS A 133 12.43 -13.61 -4.08
CA CYS A 133 11.42 -13.90 -3.06
C CYS A 133 10.89 -12.61 -2.43
N VAL A 134 9.74 -12.74 -1.77
CA VAL A 134 9.12 -11.72 -0.95
C VAL A 134 8.95 -12.26 0.46
N HIS A 135 9.36 -11.49 1.46
CA HIS A 135 9.01 -11.70 2.86
C HIS A 135 8.06 -10.58 3.30
N ALA A 136 6.81 -10.93 3.56
CA ALA A 136 5.75 -10.01 3.94
C ALA A 136 5.46 -10.15 5.42
N PHE A 137 5.52 -9.04 6.16
CA PHE A 137 5.33 -8.98 7.60
C PHE A 137 4.04 -8.22 7.91
N GLU A 138 3.07 -8.89 8.51
CA GLU A 138 1.78 -8.29 8.86
C GLU A 138 1.32 -8.81 10.24
N PRO A 139 1.31 -7.95 11.29
CA PRO A 139 0.93 -8.33 12.64
C PRO A 139 -0.57 -8.31 12.94
N ASN A 140 -1.42 -7.69 12.10
CA ASN A 140 -2.87 -7.69 12.31
C ASN A 140 -3.45 -9.05 11.85
N PRO A 141 -4.06 -9.85 12.73
CA PRO A 141 -4.53 -11.19 12.38
C PRO A 141 -5.55 -11.23 11.23
N ASP A 142 -6.45 -10.24 11.16
CA ASP A 142 -7.47 -10.15 10.11
C ASP A 142 -6.81 -9.84 8.74
N ALA A 143 -5.83 -8.94 8.73
CA ALA A 143 -5.09 -8.57 7.52
C ALA A 143 -4.09 -9.66 7.10
N TYR A 144 -3.40 -10.30 8.05
CA TYR A 144 -2.50 -11.42 7.84
C TYR A 144 -3.22 -12.59 7.15
N GLN A 145 -4.44 -12.89 7.59
CA GLN A 145 -5.27 -13.91 6.96
C GLN A 145 -5.59 -13.55 5.49
N LEU A 146 -5.93 -12.29 5.20
CA LEU A 146 -6.16 -11.83 3.82
C LEU A 146 -4.89 -11.88 2.97
N LEU A 147 -3.73 -11.51 3.52
CA LEU A 147 -2.43 -11.65 2.88
C LEU A 147 -2.18 -13.10 2.47
N GLN A 148 -2.37 -14.06 3.37
CA GLN A 148 -2.19 -15.49 3.07
C GLN A 148 -3.16 -15.96 1.98
N GLN A 149 -4.43 -15.58 2.06
CA GLN A 149 -5.44 -15.91 1.04
C GLN A 149 -5.08 -15.31 -0.33
N ASN A 150 -4.54 -14.10 -0.35
CA ASN A 150 -4.14 -13.41 -1.58
C ASN A 150 -2.88 -14.01 -2.19
N VAL A 151 -1.95 -14.48 -1.38
CA VAL A 151 -0.82 -15.27 -1.87
C VAL A 151 -1.31 -16.61 -2.45
N GLU A 152 -2.26 -17.27 -1.79
CA GLU A 152 -2.78 -18.57 -2.21
C GLU A 152 -3.59 -18.54 -3.50
N VAL A 153 -4.54 -17.60 -3.62
CA VAL A 153 -5.43 -17.47 -4.80
C VAL A 153 -4.64 -17.13 -6.07
N ASN A 154 -3.49 -16.48 -5.93
CA ASN A 154 -2.59 -16.17 -7.05
C ASN A 154 -1.49 -17.22 -7.26
N HIS A 155 -1.48 -18.31 -6.48
CA HIS A 155 -0.49 -19.40 -6.56
C HIS A 155 0.97 -18.95 -6.35
N LEU A 156 1.19 -18.02 -5.42
CA LEU A 156 2.49 -17.37 -5.17
C LEU A 156 3.24 -17.90 -3.94
N GLN A 157 2.79 -19.01 -3.33
CA GLN A 157 3.37 -19.57 -2.10
C GLN A 157 4.86 -19.94 -2.22
N GLN A 158 5.36 -20.16 -3.45
CA GLN A 158 6.77 -20.46 -3.70
C GLN A 158 7.66 -19.20 -3.73
N LEU A 159 7.06 -18.01 -3.86
CA LEU A 159 7.77 -16.74 -3.95
C LEU A 159 7.52 -15.85 -2.72
N VAL A 160 6.37 -15.99 -2.06
CA VAL A 160 5.97 -15.12 -0.94
C VAL A 160 5.88 -15.93 0.36
N SER A 161 6.61 -15.49 1.38
CA SER A 161 6.49 -15.97 2.76
C SER A 161 5.82 -14.91 3.62
N CYS A 162 4.75 -15.27 4.34
CA CYS A 162 3.99 -14.37 5.20
C CYS A 162 4.35 -14.60 6.67
N HIS A 163 4.71 -13.55 7.39
CA HIS A 163 5.12 -13.58 8.79
C HIS A 163 4.16 -12.78 9.68
N ASP A 164 3.60 -13.43 10.69
CA ASP A 164 2.70 -12.85 11.69
C ASP A 164 3.51 -12.28 12.87
N LEU A 165 4.18 -11.15 12.61
CA LEU A 165 5.01 -10.45 13.59
C LEU A 165 5.19 -8.99 13.22
N CYS A 166 5.49 -8.17 14.23
CA CYS A 166 5.96 -6.81 14.01
C CYS A 166 7.45 -6.78 13.65
N VAL A 167 7.83 -5.84 12.79
CA VAL A 167 9.24 -5.50 12.59
C VAL A 167 9.57 -4.24 13.38
N GLY A 168 10.66 -4.26 14.15
CA GLY A 168 11.04 -3.15 15.02
C GLY A 168 12.55 -3.07 15.25
N ALA A 169 12.96 -2.29 16.24
CA ALA A 169 14.38 -2.03 16.50
C ALA A 169 15.12 -3.23 17.10
N GLU A 170 14.44 -4.03 17.90
CA GLU A 170 15.01 -5.14 18.67
C GLU A 170 14.01 -6.30 18.76
N ASP A 171 14.52 -7.50 19.06
CA ASP A 171 13.70 -8.69 19.26
C ASP A 171 13.01 -8.68 20.63
N GLY A 172 11.74 -9.09 20.67
CA GLY A 172 10.98 -9.18 21.91
C GLY A 172 9.48 -9.35 21.67
N GLU A 173 8.68 -8.78 22.56
CA GLU A 173 7.23 -8.68 22.42
C GLU A 173 6.82 -7.21 22.51
N THR A 174 5.79 -6.83 21.78
CA THR A 174 5.20 -5.49 21.85
C THR A 174 3.69 -5.57 21.97
N ASP A 175 3.14 -4.53 22.56
CA ASP A 175 1.72 -4.24 22.45
C ASP A 175 1.39 -3.82 21.01
N PHE A 176 0.32 -4.38 20.46
CA PHE A 176 -0.22 -4.03 19.15
C PHE A 176 -1.72 -3.71 19.29
N TYR A 177 -2.13 -2.59 18.72
CA TYR A 177 -3.46 -2.02 18.86
C TYR A 177 -4.22 -2.23 17.55
N ILE A 178 -5.25 -3.08 17.58
CA ILE A 178 -6.10 -3.39 16.45
C ILE A 178 -7.30 -2.48 16.48
N THR A 179 -7.54 -1.75 15.39
CA THR A 179 -8.70 -0.85 15.26
C THR A 179 -9.73 -1.41 14.28
N GLN A 180 -10.88 -0.76 14.16
CA GLN A 180 -11.91 -1.13 13.19
C GLN A 180 -11.43 -1.03 11.74
N GLU A 181 -10.43 -0.20 11.48
CA GLU A 181 -9.78 -0.07 10.18
C GLU A 181 -8.34 -0.59 10.32
N SER A 182 -8.02 -1.66 9.61
CA SER A 182 -6.70 -2.30 9.63
C SER A 182 -5.59 -1.31 9.32
N ALA A 183 -5.83 -0.37 8.40
CA ALA A 183 -4.91 0.71 8.02
C ALA A 183 -4.54 1.67 9.16
N PHE A 184 -5.19 1.62 10.33
CA PHE A 184 -4.82 2.43 11.50
C PHE A 184 -4.41 1.59 12.71
N SER A 185 -4.21 0.28 12.49
CA SER A 185 -3.66 -0.62 13.51
C SER A 185 -2.14 -0.48 13.57
N GLY A 186 -1.55 -0.58 14.76
CA GLY A 186 -0.12 -0.34 14.92
C GLY A 186 0.39 -0.57 16.34
N MET A 187 1.65 -0.23 16.59
CA MET A 187 2.27 -0.34 17.92
C MET A 187 1.80 0.73 18.92
N ASP A 188 0.83 1.57 18.54
CA ASP A 188 0.19 2.56 19.40
C ASP A 188 -1.25 2.83 18.96
N ASP A 189 -2.07 3.29 19.91
CA ASP A 189 -3.43 3.74 19.62
C ASP A 189 -3.43 5.22 19.23
N THR A 190 -3.33 5.48 17.93
CA THR A 190 -3.33 6.83 17.36
C THR A 190 -4.67 7.57 17.52
N LYS A 191 -5.73 6.89 18.01
CA LYS A 191 -7.11 7.41 18.11
C LYS A 191 -7.73 7.84 16.77
N ARG A 192 -7.14 7.42 15.64
CA ARG A 192 -7.64 7.72 14.29
C ARG A 192 -8.83 6.85 13.90
N SER A 193 -8.98 5.68 14.54
CA SER A 193 -10.13 4.79 14.41
C SER A 193 -10.48 4.17 15.76
N VAL A 194 -11.62 3.50 15.84
CA VAL A 194 -12.11 2.89 17.07
C VAL A 194 -11.25 1.67 17.40
N LEU A 195 -10.59 1.69 18.57
CA LEU A 195 -9.86 0.54 19.08
C LEU A 195 -10.82 -0.64 19.29
N ARG A 196 -10.51 -1.78 18.66
CA ARG A 196 -11.22 -3.05 18.86
C ARG A 196 -10.59 -3.83 20.00
N GLU A 197 -9.29 -4.05 19.92
CA GLU A 197 -8.55 -4.86 20.86
C GLU A 197 -7.07 -4.46 20.93
N LYS A 198 -6.43 -4.88 22.01
CA LYS A 198 -5.01 -4.76 22.22
C LYS A 198 -4.47 -6.17 22.43
N ILE A 199 -3.49 -6.56 21.62
CA ILE A 199 -2.83 -7.86 21.70
C ILE A 199 -1.34 -7.68 21.99
N THR A 200 -0.70 -8.74 22.47
CA THR A 200 0.77 -8.81 22.59
C THR A 200 1.26 -9.74 21.49
N ILE A 201 2.19 -9.27 20.67
CA ILE A 201 2.70 -10.00 19.49
C ILE A 201 4.23 -9.95 19.46
N PRO A 202 4.91 -10.95 18.87
CA PRO A 202 6.35 -10.87 18.67
C PRO A 202 6.74 -9.65 17.83
N VAL A 203 7.83 -9.02 18.24
CA VAL A 203 8.56 -8.03 17.44
C VAL A 203 9.96 -8.54 17.18
N ARG A 204 10.45 -8.34 15.95
CA ARG A 204 11.78 -8.79 15.52
C ARG A 204 12.49 -7.69 14.73
N SER A 205 13.81 -7.62 14.83
CA SER A 205 14.61 -6.77 13.95
C SER A 205 14.90 -7.46 12.62
N LEU A 206 15.05 -6.69 11.54
CA LEU A 206 15.45 -7.26 10.25
C LEU A 206 16.87 -7.84 10.32
N ASP A 207 17.74 -7.21 11.11
CA ASP A 207 19.10 -7.68 11.36
C ASP A 207 19.14 -9.07 12.03
N SER A 208 18.11 -9.44 12.81
CA SER A 208 17.98 -10.81 13.36
C SER A 208 17.29 -11.77 12.40
N ILE A 209 16.26 -11.31 11.66
CA ILE A 209 15.46 -12.15 10.75
C ILE A 209 16.28 -12.64 9.54
N LEU A 210 17.00 -11.73 8.87
CA LEU A 210 17.63 -12.06 7.58
C LEU A 210 18.63 -13.22 7.65
N PRO A 211 19.53 -13.30 8.65
CA PRO A 211 20.41 -14.44 8.83
C PRO A 211 19.66 -15.77 9.03
N GLU A 212 18.53 -15.78 9.74
CA GLU A 212 17.70 -16.97 9.94
C GLU A 212 17.06 -17.45 8.64
N LEU A 213 16.69 -16.52 7.77
CA LEU A 213 16.19 -16.80 6.42
C LEU A 213 17.30 -17.21 5.44
N GLY A 214 18.57 -17.18 5.87
CA GLY A 214 19.73 -17.45 5.00
C GLY A 214 19.99 -16.35 3.97
N LEU A 215 19.50 -15.13 4.21
CA LEU A 215 19.65 -13.99 3.32
C LEU A 215 20.83 -13.12 3.76
N SER A 216 21.75 -12.85 2.84
CA SER A 216 22.92 -12.00 3.11
C SER A 216 22.69 -10.53 2.77
N GLN A 217 21.73 -10.24 1.89
CA GLN A 217 21.38 -8.90 1.40
C GLN A 217 19.95 -8.91 0.85
N ILE A 218 19.40 -7.72 0.62
CA ILE A 218 18.09 -7.51 0.02
C ILE A 218 18.16 -6.46 -1.09
N ASP A 219 17.15 -6.40 -1.95
CA ASP A 219 17.10 -5.46 -3.08
C ASP A 219 16.09 -4.33 -2.86
N ALA A 220 15.00 -4.63 -2.17
CA ALA A 220 13.94 -3.65 -1.90
C ALA A 220 13.27 -3.89 -0.55
N ILE A 221 12.85 -2.81 0.09
CA ILE A 221 12.01 -2.84 1.28
C ILE A 221 10.91 -1.77 1.18
N LYS A 222 9.66 -2.17 1.40
CA LYS A 222 8.52 -1.28 1.66
C LYS A 222 8.30 -1.21 3.17
N ILE A 223 8.12 -0.01 3.72
CA ILE A 223 7.89 0.21 5.14
C ILE A 223 6.69 1.15 5.33
N ASP A 224 5.65 0.65 5.95
CA ASP A 224 4.42 1.41 6.19
C ASP A 224 3.76 0.79 7.41
N VAL A 225 4.11 1.34 8.57
CA VAL A 225 3.81 0.78 9.89
C VAL A 225 3.25 1.87 10.80
N GLU A 226 2.49 2.79 10.20
CA GLU A 226 1.72 3.85 10.85
C GLU A 226 2.53 4.68 11.86
N GLY A 227 3.73 5.13 11.47
CA GLY A 227 4.57 6.05 12.26
C GLY A 227 5.72 5.38 13.02
N TYR A 228 5.88 4.06 12.88
CA TYR A 228 6.99 3.29 13.46
C TYR A 228 8.10 2.98 12.45
N GLU A 229 8.17 3.71 11.33
CA GLU A 229 9.16 3.49 10.28
C GLU A 229 10.58 3.60 10.84
N PHE A 230 10.81 4.53 11.79
CA PHE A 230 12.09 4.68 12.48
C PHE A 230 12.52 3.41 13.23
N ALA A 231 11.57 2.66 13.80
CA ALA A 231 11.88 1.43 14.54
C ALA A 231 12.34 0.33 13.58
N VAL A 232 11.68 0.20 12.43
CA VAL A 232 12.09 -0.72 11.36
C VAL A 232 13.49 -0.37 10.85
N LEU A 233 13.75 0.91 10.58
CA LEU A 233 15.07 1.37 10.13
C LEU A 233 16.18 1.10 11.15
N ASN A 234 15.91 1.33 12.43
CA ASN A 234 16.87 1.07 13.50
C ASN A 234 17.15 -0.43 13.70
N GLY A 235 16.20 -1.30 13.36
CA GLY A 235 16.38 -2.76 13.37
C GLY A 235 16.93 -3.33 12.07
N ALA A 236 17.31 -2.47 11.11
CA ALA A 236 17.78 -2.86 9.78
C ALA A 236 19.15 -2.26 9.45
N ILE A 237 19.93 -1.84 10.44
CA ILE A 237 21.18 -1.11 10.24
C ILE A 237 22.19 -1.99 9.49
N GLU A 238 22.40 -3.23 9.94
CA GLU A 238 23.34 -4.15 9.28
C GLU A 238 22.81 -4.60 7.91
N THR A 239 21.49 -4.80 7.83
CA THR A 239 20.78 -5.17 6.61
C THR A 239 20.99 -4.13 5.51
N ILE A 240 20.81 -2.85 5.83
CA ILE A 240 21.00 -1.73 4.90
C ILE A 240 22.47 -1.64 4.49
N GLN A 241 23.41 -1.75 5.44
CA GLN A 241 24.84 -1.68 5.15
C GLN A 241 25.34 -2.79 4.21
N ARG A 242 24.78 -4.00 4.32
CA ARG A 242 25.15 -5.14 3.47
C ARG A 242 24.43 -5.15 2.12
N SER A 243 23.51 -4.22 1.87
CA SER A 243 22.66 -4.18 0.68
C SER A 243 22.94 -2.93 -0.17
N PRO A 244 24.05 -2.90 -0.94
CA PRO A 244 24.53 -1.68 -1.61
C PRO A 244 23.60 -1.16 -2.73
N ASN A 245 22.69 -1.99 -3.24
CA ASN A 245 21.72 -1.65 -4.28
C ASN A 245 20.29 -1.52 -3.75
N LEU A 246 20.12 -1.42 -2.42
CA LEU A 246 18.83 -1.36 -1.76
C LEU A 246 18.03 -0.12 -2.17
N VAL A 247 16.75 -0.36 -2.45
CA VAL A 247 15.71 0.68 -2.49
C VAL A 247 14.82 0.54 -1.26
N ILE A 248 14.65 1.62 -0.51
CA ILE A 248 13.68 1.71 0.58
C ILE A 248 12.53 2.59 0.10
N MET A 249 11.29 2.13 0.19
CA MET A 249 10.11 2.97 0.05
C MET A 249 9.41 3.01 1.40
N MET A 250 9.13 4.21 1.95
CA MET A 250 8.40 4.32 3.21
C MET A 250 7.34 5.42 3.18
N GLU A 251 6.22 5.19 3.88
CA GLU A 251 5.23 6.25 4.09
C GLU A 251 5.76 7.27 5.10
N VAL A 252 5.72 8.56 4.74
CA VAL A 252 6.00 9.66 5.66
C VAL A 252 4.76 10.54 5.76
N SER A 253 4.13 10.55 6.94
CA SER A 253 2.86 11.24 7.18
C SER A 253 2.91 11.99 8.52
N ALA A 254 2.68 13.31 8.53
CA ALA A 254 2.65 14.04 9.82
C ALA A 254 1.50 13.61 10.72
N LYS A 255 0.46 12.97 10.17
CA LYS A 255 -0.64 12.40 10.97
C LYS A 255 -0.17 11.26 11.86
N ASN A 256 0.92 10.58 11.47
CA ASN A 256 1.51 9.44 12.18
C ASN A 256 2.68 9.85 13.09
N LEU A 257 3.25 11.04 12.88
CA LEU A 257 4.43 11.53 13.57
C LEU A 257 4.09 12.55 14.67
N ASN A 258 3.97 12.07 15.91
CA ASN A 258 4.08 12.93 17.09
C ASN A 258 5.53 13.48 17.23
N GLU A 259 5.76 14.37 18.19
CA GLU A 259 7.07 15.00 18.41
C GLU A 259 8.20 13.97 18.57
N HIS A 260 8.01 12.99 19.45
CA HIS A 260 8.98 11.92 19.70
C HIS A 260 9.27 11.08 18.45
N ARG A 261 8.24 10.64 17.71
CA ARG A 261 8.41 9.85 16.47
C ARG A 261 9.12 10.63 15.39
N ARG A 262 8.83 11.93 15.27
CA ARG A 262 9.49 12.83 14.34
C ARG A 262 10.99 12.93 14.64
N GLU A 263 11.37 13.09 15.90
CA GLU A 263 12.77 13.13 16.32
C GLU A 263 13.50 11.80 16.07
N ALA A 264 12.84 10.68 16.35
CA ALA A 264 13.41 9.35 16.12
C ALA A 264 13.60 9.06 14.61
N LEU A 265 12.61 9.41 13.79
CA LEU A 265 12.70 9.29 12.33
C LEU A 265 13.75 10.24 11.76
N MET A 266 13.85 11.48 12.26
CA MET A 266 14.93 12.41 11.90
C MET A 266 16.31 11.78 12.12
N SER A 267 16.53 11.21 13.30
CA SER A 267 17.80 10.56 13.65
C SER A 267 18.11 9.40 12.70
N SER A 268 17.09 8.60 12.36
CA SER A 268 17.22 7.48 11.42
C SER A 268 17.58 7.97 10.02
N LEU A 269 16.90 9.00 9.52
CA LEU A 269 17.17 9.61 8.21
C LEU A 269 18.56 10.23 8.15
N VAL A 270 19.02 10.93 9.19
CA VAL A 270 20.40 11.44 9.27
C VAL A 270 21.42 10.32 9.09
N ASN A 271 21.21 9.18 9.74
CA ASN A 271 22.10 8.02 9.60
C ASN A 271 22.12 7.46 8.16
N LEU A 272 20.97 7.39 7.49
CA LEU A 272 20.89 6.95 6.08
C LEU A 272 21.56 7.95 5.13
N TYR A 273 21.35 9.25 5.34
CA TYR A 273 21.95 10.29 4.51
C TYR A 273 23.48 10.36 4.66
N ASN A 274 23.99 10.08 5.86
CA ASN A 274 25.43 9.93 6.11
C ASN A 274 26.02 8.71 5.38
N GLN A 275 25.20 7.70 5.08
CA GLN A 275 25.57 6.53 4.28
C GLN A 275 25.37 6.75 2.76
N ASN A 276 25.26 8.00 2.32
CA ASN A 276 25.06 8.39 0.92
C ASN A 276 23.71 8.00 0.30
N LEU A 277 22.71 7.59 1.11
CA LEU A 277 21.34 7.50 0.63
C LEU A 277 20.74 8.91 0.47
N ARG A 278 19.91 9.11 -0.54
CA ARG A 278 19.12 10.32 -0.74
C ARG A 278 17.67 9.96 -0.97
N GLY A 279 16.77 10.93 -0.80
CA GLY A 279 15.34 10.72 -0.90
C GLY A 279 14.78 11.23 -2.24
N TRP A 280 13.70 10.62 -2.68
CA TRP A 280 12.86 11.06 -3.79
C TRP A 280 11.39 10.86 -3.42
N ILE A 281 10.54 11.76 -3.89
CA ILE A 281 9.08 11.63 -3.78
C ILE A 281 8.43 11.92 -5.13
N VAL A 282 7.22 11.40 -5.32
CA VAL A 282 6.30 11.89 -6.35
C VAL A 282 5.31 12.81 -5.68
N ASP A 283 5.33 14.10 -6.05
CA ASP A 283 4.29 15.03 -5.61
C ASP A 283 2.94 14.59 -6.18
N SER A 284 1.83 14.81 -5.48
CA SER A 284 0.52 14.33 -5.93
C SER A 284 -0.15 15.25 -6.93
N ASN A 285 0.18 16.55 -6.94
CA ASN A 285 -0.43 17.52 -7.87
C ASN A 285 0.45 18.77 -8.11
N PRO A 286 1.12 18.90 -9.27
CA PRO A 286 1.24 17.91 -10.36
C PRO A 286 2.15 16.74 -9.98
N ARG A 287 1.98 15.59 -10.65
CA ARG A 287 2.83 14.39 -10.47
C ARG A 287 4.28 14.62 -10.89
N VAL A 288 5.09 15.15 -9.98
CA VAL A 288 6.49 15.52 -10.24
C VAL A 288 7.42 14.72 -9.34
N LEU A 289 8.38 14.01 -9.95
CA LEU A 289 9.47 13.37 -9.22
C LEU A 289 10.42 14.46 -8.69
N LYS A 290 10.55 14.56 -7.37
CA LYS A 290 11.39 15.56 -6.70
C LYS A 290 12.45 14.86 -5.86
N SER A 291 13.69 15.33 -5.95
CA SER A 291 14.74 14.90 -5.04
C SER A 291 14.62 15.63 -3.69
N ILE A 292 14.89 14.89 -2.62
CA ILE A 292 14.84 15.32 -1.23
C ILE A 292 16.26 15.23 -0.67
N PRO A 293 17.03 16.34 -0.72
CA PRO A 293 18.48 16.30 -0.49
C PRO A 293 18.87 16.28 0.99
N THR A 294 17.94 16.53 1.91
CA THR A 294 18.21 16.52 3.36
C THR A 294 17.13 15.77 4.17
N PRO A 295 17.48 15.24 5.36
CA PRO A 295 16.51 14.65 6.29
C PRO A 295 15.38 15.61 6.71
N GLU A 296 15.68 16.89 6.92
CA GLU A 296 14.69 17.91 7.31
C GLU A 296 13.64 18.12 6.23
N ALA A 297 14.06 18.12 4.96
CA ALA A 297 13.15 18.22 3.83
C ALA A 297 12.20 17.02 3.80
N ALA A 298 12.70 15.79 4.05
CA ALA A 298 11.88 14.59 4.09
C ALA A 298 10.75 14.68 5.12
N LEU A 299 11.02 15.22 6.31
CA LEU A 299 9.99 15.37 7.36
C LEU A 299 9.07 16.58 7.16
N THR A 300 9.52 17.60 6.42
CA THR A 300 8.68 18.78 6.11
C THR A 300 7.56 18.42 5.13
N LEU A 301 7.77 17.45 4.24
CA LEU A 301 6.76 16.95 3.30
C LEU A 301 5.51 16.41 4.01
N GLY A 302 5.72 15.71 5.14
CA GLY A 302 4.63 15.15 5.93
C GLY A 302 3.66 16.19 6.51
N SER A 303 4.07 17.46 6.63
CA SER A 303 3.31 18.52 7.32
C SER A 303 2.01 18.94 6.62
N ALA A 304 1.86 18.63 5.33
CA ALA A 304 0.66 18.96 4.55
C ALA A 304 -0.13 17.72 4.08
N THR A 305 0.54 16.60 3.75
CA THR A 305 -0.05 15.34 3.26
C THR A 305 0.85 14.13 3.58
N SER A 306 0.35 12.89 3.45
CA SER A 306 1.21 11.69 3.41
C SER A 306 1.93 11.61 2.06
N ALA A 307 3.13 11.04 2.05
CA ALA A 307 3.91 10.80 0.84
C ALA A 307 4.79 9.56 0.97
N ASN A 308 5.00 8.83 -0.13
CA ASN A 308 5.94 7.73 -0.20
C ASN A 308 7.35 8.26 -0.53
N LEU A 309 8.27 8.11 0.42
CA LEU A 309 9.68 8.48 0.30
C LEU A 309 10.49 7.28 -0.20
N PHE A 310 11.09 7.44 -1.39
CA PHE A 310 12.03 6.48 -1.95
C PHE A 310 13.46 6.87 -1.54
N LEU A 311 14.17 6.01 -0.82
CA LEU A 311 15.57 6.18 -0.47
C LEU A 311 16.43 5.17 -1.21
N MET A 312 17.51 5.66 -1.81
CA MET A 312 18.52 4.84 -2.49
C MET A 312 19.86 5.57 -2.52
N VAL A 313 20.93 4.85 -2.84
CA VAL A 313 22.28 5.43 -2.93
C VAL A 313 22.34 6.45 -4.07
N SER A 314 22.81 7.65 -3.75
CA SER A 314 23.00 8.74 -4.73
C SER A 314 24.00 8.37 -5.82
N GLY A 315 23.66 8.61 -7.07
CA GLY A 315 24.42 8.27 -8.27
C GLY A 315 24.37 6.79 -8.65
N SER A 316 23.55 5.97 -7.98
CA SER A 316 23.44 4.54 -8.27
C SER A 316 22.63 4.27 -9.55
N GLU A 317 22.75 3.04 -10.07
CA GLU A 317 21.90 2.57 -11.17
C GLU A 317 20.40 2.64 -10.81
N ARG A 318 20.05 2.42 -9.53
CA ARG A 318 18.67 2.51 -9.04
C ARG A 318 18.08 3.92 -9.22
N GLU A 319 18.86 4.97 -8.98
CA GLU A 319 18.41 6.36 -9.20
C GLU A 319 18.08 6.63 -10.67
N HIS A 320 18.94 6.17 -11.58
CA HIS A 320 18.72 6.30 -13.02
C HIS A 320 17.49 5.51 -13.47
N GLN A 321 17.30 4.29 -12.92
CA GLN A 321 16.12 3.47 -13.15
C GLN A 321 14.85 4.16 -12.69
N LEU A 322 14.83 4.70 -11.45
CA LEU A 322 13.67 5.44 -10.90
C LEU A 322 13.24 6.56 -11.86
N SER A 323 14.21 7.38 -12.31
CA SER A 323 13.95 8.46 -13.25
C SER A 323 13.35 7.93 -14.56
N LYS A 324 13.91 6.88 -15.14
CA LYS A 324 13.41 6.28 -16.39
C LYS A 324 12.01 5.70 -16.24
N ILE A 325 11.74 4.99 -15.15
CA ILE A 325 10.42 4.40 -14.86
C ILE A 325 9.39 5.51 -14.72
N TYR A 326 9.70 6.56 -13.96
CA TYR A 326 8.84 7.73 -13.79
C TYR A 326 8.43 8.36 -15.13
N HIS A 327 9.38 8.65 -16.04
CA HIS A 327 9.04 9.22 -17.36
C HIS A 327 8.17 8.27 -18.20
N ASN A 328 8.41 6.96 -18.11
CA ASN A 328 7.57 5.97 -18.78
C ASN A 328 6.14 5.93 -18.21
N LEU A 329 5.99 6.01 -16.88
CA LEU A 329 4.69 6.05 -16.22
C LEU A 329 3.94 7.33 -16.57
N GLN A 330 4.59 8.49 -16.55
CA GLN A 330 3.99 9.75 -17.00
C GLN A 330 3.50 9.67 -18.45
N THR A 331 4.34 9.14 -19.36
CA THR A 331 3.94 8.98 -20.77
C THR A 331 2.71 8.08 -20.92
N LYS A 332 2.62 7.03 -20.10
CA LYS A 332 1.44 6.15 -20.06
C LYS A 332 0.22 6.85 -19.47
N GLU A 333 0.39 7.67 -18.43
CA GLU A 333 -0.69 8.46 -17.82
C GLU A 333 -1.24 9.48 -18.82
N ASP A 334 -0.37 10.26 -19.47
CA ASP A 334 -0.72 11.24 -20.50
C ASP A 334 -1.45 10.62 -21.70
N SER A 335 -1.17 9.35 -22.00
CA SER A 335 -1.82 8.57 -23.06
C SER A 335 -3.02 7.74 -22.60
N ASN A 336 -3.48 7.92 -21.35
CA ASN A 336 -4.58 7.15 -20.73
C ASN A 336 -4.35 5.62 -20.70
N GLN A 337 -3.09 5.18 -20.75
CA GLN A 337 -2.65 3.78 -20.65
C GLN A 337 -2.23 3.40 -19.22
N LEU A 338 -1.91 4.38 -18.38
CA LEU A 338 -1.82 4.20 -16.93
C LEU A 338 -3.13 4.70 -16.33
N LYS A 339 -4.05 3.77 -16.14
CA LYS A 339 -5.22 4.00 -15.30
C LYS A 339 -5.05 3.17 -14.04
N GLU A 340 -5.48 3.70 -12.90
CA GLU A 340 -5.89 2.84 -11.80
C GLU A 340 -6.76 1.73 -12.42
N PRO A 341 -6.59 0.47 -11.99
CA PRO A 341 -7.32 -0.62 -12.63
C PRO A 341 -8.79 -0.23 -12.69
N ASP A 342 -9.33 -0.11 -13.91
CA ASP A 342 -10.75 0.07 -14.16
C ASP A 342 -11.39 -1.25 -13.69
N ILE A 343 -11.60 -1.38 -12.36
CA ILE A 343 -12.20 -2.57 -11.74
C ILE A 343 -13.68 -2.49 -12.03
N PHE A 344 -14.06 -2.81 -13.27
CA PHE A 344 -15.44 -3.07 -13.61
C PHE A 344 -15.83 -4.43 -13.04
N TYR A 345 -16.34 -4.43 -11.81
CA TYR A 345 -17.02 -5.60 -11.28
C TYR A 345 -18.38 -5.73 -11.96
N LEU A 346 -18.43 -6.52 -13.03
CA LEU A 346 -19.68 -7.19 -13.37
C LEU A 346 -19.83 -8.33 -12.37
N LYS A 347 -20.63 -8.10 -11.31
CA LYS A 347 -21.25 -9.18 -10.55
C LYS A 347 -21.83 -10.11 -11.62
N SER A 348 -21.30 -11.32 -11.78
CA SER A 348 -21.84 -12.26 -12.75
C SER A 348 -23.32 -12.39 -12.45
N MET A 349 -24.17 -11.88 -13.35
CA MET A 349 -25.62 -12.00 -13.25
C MET A 349 -26.02 -13.47 -13.15
#